data_AF-A0A1H4GL71-F1
#
_entry.id   AF-A0A1H4GL71-F1
#
_cell.length_a   1.000
_cell.length_b   1.000
_cell.length_c   1.000
_cell.angle_alpha   90.00
_cell.angle_beta   90.00
_cell.angle_gamma   90.00
#
_symmetry.space_group_name_H-M   'P 1'
#
loop_
_entity.id
_entity.type
_entity.pdbx_description
1 polymer ?
#
loop_
_entity_poly.entity_id
_entity_poly.type
_entity_poly.pdbx_seq_one_letter_code
_entity_poly.pdbx_strand_id
1 'polypeptide(L)'
;MGAVITERVGVADARLAAIQAGRWLVILGVRLRPQARPISRWTPCYAALLCDDAPDAQRLATCRLYLDAVRVQAAQERWVWEADHNASAVEEAERPWRTTERGMALCAIARLLETAIAGMEVAERLSR
;
A
#
# COMPACT_ATOMS: atom_id res chain seq x y z
N MET A 1 -26.66 2.22 19.69
CA MET A 1 -25.87 0.97 19.70
C MET A 1 -25.32 0.56 18.32
N GLY A 2 -25.97 0.89 17.20
CA GLY A 2 -25.49 0.53 15.85
C GLY A 2 -24.21 1.25 15.39
N ALA A 3 -24.09 2.56 15.61
CA ALA A 3 -22.93 3.35 15.16
C ALA A 3 -21.58 2.85 15.73
N VAL A 4 -21.54 2.56 17.03
CA VAL A 4 -20.33 2.10 17.73
C VAL A 4 -19.84 0.73 17.22
N ILE A 5 -20.74 -0.14 16.76
CA ILE A 5 -20.38 -1.45 16.20
C ILE A 5 -19.84 -1.26 14.77
N THR A 6 -20.52 -0.47 13.95
CA THR A 6 -20.06 -0.17 12.58
C THR A 6 -18.70 0.53 12.56
N GLU A 7 -18.45 1.44 13.50
CA GLU A 7 -17.17 2.15 13.65
C GLU A 7 -16.03 1.21 14.02
N ARG A 8 -16.24 0.32 15.01
CA ARG A 8 -15.22 -0.67 15.42
C ARG A 8 -14.90 -1.66 14.32
N VAL A 9 -15.89 -2.04 13.49
CA VAL A 9 -15.68 -2.87 12.31
C VAL A 9 -14.83 -2.12 11.27
N GLY A 10 -15.09 -0.84 11.03
CA GLY A 10 -14.29 -0.02 10.10
C GLY A 10 -12.81 0.12 10.48
N VAL A 11 -12.50 0.22 11.78
CA VAL A 11 -11.11 0.27 12.26
C VAL A 11 -10.42 -1.09 12.16
N ALA A 12 -11.13 -2.19 12.44
CA ALA A 12 -10.59 -3.53 12.29
C ALA A 12 -10.24 -3.83 10.82
N ASP A 13 -11.11 -3.45 9.89
CA ASP A 13 -10.88 -3.59 8.45
C ASP A 13 -9.69 -2.74 7.98
N ALA A 14 -9.55 -1.52 8.51
CA ALA A 14 -8.41 -0.64 8.21
C ALA A 14 -7.07 -1.24 8.69
N ARG A 15 -7.04 -1.83 9.90
CA ARG A 15 -5.87 -2.52 10.43
C ARG A 15 -5.54 -3.77 9.61
N LEU A 16 -6.56 -4.54 9.21
CA LEU A 16 -6.37 -5.70 8.35
C LEU A 16 -5.79 -5.31 6.99
N ALA A 17 -6.26 -4.22 6.38
CA ALA A 17 -5.71 -3.68 5.15
C ALA A 17 -4.23 -3.28 5.30
N ALA A 18 -3.87 -2.63 6.41
CA ALA A 18 -2.48 -2.29 6.74
C ALA A 18 -1.57 -3.54 6.85
N ILE A 19 -2.06 -4.58 7.52
CA ILE A 19 -1.36 -5.86 7.68
C ILE A 19 -1.15 -6.53 6.32
N GLN A 20 -2.20 -6.60 5.50
CA GLN A 20 -2.13 -7.20 4.17
C GLN A 20 -1.16 -6.44 3.26
N ALA A 21 -1.23 -5.10 3.26
CA ALA A 21 -0.27 -4.27 2.54
C ALA A 21 1.16 -4.57 2.99
N GLY A 22 1.40 -4.63 4.30
CA GLY A 22 2.69 -5.02 4.87
C GLY A 22 3.21 -6.35 4.32
N ARG A 23 2.40 -7.41 4.39
CA ARG A 23 2.79 -8.74 3.87
C ARG A 23 3.22 -8.68 2.39
N TRP A 24 2.46 -7.97 1.56
CA TRP A 24 2.78 -7.82 0.15
C TRP A 24 4.02 -6.97 -0.12
N LEU A 25 4.28 -5.92 0.67
CA LEU A 25 5.50 -5.10 0.56
C LEU A 25 6.78 -5.95 0.72
N VAL A 26 6.76 -6.91 1.64
CA VAL A 26 7.89 -7.84 1.86
C VAL A 26 7.99 -8.86 0.74
N ILE A 27 6.88 -9.46 0.32
CA ILE A 27 6.87 -10.46 -0.76
C ILE A 27 7.40 -9.86 -2.07
N LEU A 28 7.00 -8.63 -2.40
CA LEU A 28 7.46 -7.95 -3.61
C LEU A 28 8.83 -7.26 -3.45
N GLY A 29 9.46 -7.34 -2.28
CA GLY A 29 10.75 -6.69 -2.03
C GLY A 29 10.74 -5.18 -2.31
N VAL A 30 9.64 -4.51 -1.99
CA VAL A 30 9.48 -3.07 -2.21
C VAL A 30 10.57 -2.32 -1.47
N ARG A 31 11.18 -1.31 -2.11
CA ARG A 31 12.19 -0.46 -1.50
C ARG A 31 11.59 0.89 -1.11
N LEU A 32 12.01 1.49 -0.01
CA LEU A 32 11.56 2.84 0.37
C LEU A 32 12.08 3.93 -0.57
N ARG A 33 13.24 3.69 -1.16
CA ARG A 33 13.90 4.53 -2.16
C ARG A 33 14.76 3.64 -3.08
N PRO A 34 15.13 4.07 -4.30
CA PRO A 34 15.79 3.20 -5.27
C PRO A 34 17.03 2.46 -4.74
N GLN A 35 17.83 3.10 -3.89
CA GLN A 35 19.06 2.53 -3.31
C GLN A 35 18.87 1.90 -1.92
N ALA A 36 17.65 1.90 -1.37
CA ALA A 36 17.42 1.27 -0.07
C ALA A 36 17.41 -0.26 -0.19
N ARG A 37 17.71 -0.92 0.93
CA ARG A 37 17.42 -2.35 1.05
C ARG A 37 15.91 -2.58 0.91
N PRO A 38 15.48 -3.72 0.31
CA PRO A 38 14.08 -4.12 0.33
C PRO A 38 13.52 -4.11 1.75
N ILE A 39 12.25 -3.73 1.88
CA ILE A 39 11.50 -3.88 3.13
C ILE A 39 11.54 -5.35 3.52
N SER A 40 11.83 -5.61 4.79
CA SER A 40 11.94 -6.95 5.35
C SER A 40 11.24 -7.01 6.71
N ARG A 41 11.09 -8.23 7.25
CA ARG A 41 10.60 -8.42 8.62
C ARG A 41 11.40 -7.68 9.69
N TRP A 42 12.64 -7.31 9.39
CA TRP A 42 13.55 -6.60 10.29
C TRP A 42 13.53 -5.08 10.11
N THR A 43 12.78 -4.56 9.12
CA THR A 43 12.64 -3.12 8.93
C THR A 43 11.86 -2.54 10.12
N PRO A 44 12.38 -1.56 10.88
CA PRO A 44 11.73 -1.10 12.11
C PRO A 44 10.28 -0.61 11.90
N CYS A 45 10.04 0.13 10.81
CA CYS A 45 8.69 0.59 10.44
C CYS A 45 7.77 -0.57 10.03
N TYR A 46 8.30 -1.72 9.62
CA TYR A 46 7.50 -2.88 9.25
C TYR A 46 6.79 -3.52 10.45
N ALA A 47 7.45 -3.53 11.61
CA ALA A 47 6.86 -4.06 12.84
C ALA A 47 5.58 -3.30 13.22
N ALA A 48 5.51 -1.99 12.93
CA ALA A 48 4.33 -1.18 13.20
C ALA A 48 3.10 -1.63 12.39
N LEU A 49 3.27 -2.18 11.18
CA LEU A 49 2.13 -2.68 10.39
C LEU A 49 1.59 -4.03 10.90
N LEU A 50 2.45 -4.85 11.49
CA LEU A 50 2.11 -6.24 11.84
C LEU A 50 1.84 -6.47 13.33
N CYS A 51 2.38 -5.63 14.21
CA CYS A 51 2.23 -5.81 15.66
C CYS A 51 0.84 -5.35 16.09
N ASP A 52 -0.01 -6.26 16.58
CA ASP A 52 -1.37 -5.96 17.02
C ASP A 52 -1.44 -4.82 18.06
N ASP A 53 -0.39 -4.69 18.89
CA ASP A 53 -0.28 -3.65 19.92
C ASP A 53 0.31 -2.32 19.41
N ALA A 54 0.69 -2.22 18.13
CA ALA A 54 1.21 -0.98 17.58
C ALA A 54 0.13 0.11 17.59
N PRO A 55 0.43 1.31 18.12
CA PRO A 55 -0.51 2.43 18.13
C PRO A 55 -1.01 2.78 16.72
N ASP A 56 -2.30 3.11 16.60
CA ASP A 56 -2.91 3.47 15.31
C ASP A 56 -2.20 4.66 14.66
N ALA A 57 -1.74 5.65 15.45
CA ALA A 57 -0.95 6.77 14.93
C ALA A 57 0.38 6.32 14.28
N GLN A 58 1.04 5.31 14.86
CA GLN A 58 2.28 4.76 14.30
C GLN A 58 2.01 3.92 13.05
N ARG A 59 0.91 3.15 13.03
CA ARG A 59 0.43 2.43 11.85
C ARG A 59 0.10 3.40 10.72
N LEU A 60 -0.63 4.48 11.01
CA LEU A 60 -1.01 5.52 10.06
C LEU A 60 0.22 6.20 9.43
N ALA A 61 1.17 6.64 10.26
CA ALA A 61 2.41 7.24 9.78
C ALA A 61 3.20 6.27 8.88
N THR A 62 3.23 4.99 9.25
CA THR A 62 3.90 3.94 8.47
C THR A 62 3.19 3.67 7.14
N CYS A 63 1.86 3.62 7.13
CA CYS A 63 1.08 3.43 5.90
C CYS A 63 1.33 4.57 4.90
N ARG A 64 1.37 5.82 5.38
CA ARG A 64 1.69 6.99 4.54
C ARG A 64 3.09 6.88 3.93
N LEU A 65 4.10 6.56 4.74
CA LEU A 65 5.47 6.38 4.27
C LEU A 65 5.56 5.33 3.15
N TYR A 66 4.91 4.18 3.33
CA TYR A 66 4.94 3.14 2.31
C TYR A 66 4.09 3.45 1.10
N LEU A 67 2.99 4.20 1.25
CA LEU A 67 2.15 4.60 0.12
C LEU A 67 2.94 5.46 -0.87
N ASP A 68 3.73 6.42 -0.36
CA ASP A 68 4.58 7.26 -1.21
C ASP A 68 5.62 6.42 -1.95
N ALA A 69 6.31 5.51 -1.25
CA ALA A 69 7.31 4.63 -1.87
C ALA A 69 6.71 3.70 -2.94
N VAL A 70 5.50 3.17 -2.69
CA VAL A 70 4.77 2.31 -3.63
C VAL A 70 4.31 3.11 -4.85
N ARG A 71 3.79 4.33 -4.67
CA ARG A 71 3.36 5.19 -5.78
C ARG A 71 4.52 5.57 -6.70
N VAL A 72 5.67 5.90 -6.14
CA VAL A 72 6.88 6.20 -6.92
C VAL A 72 7.31 5.00 -7.76
N GLN A 73 7.35 3.80 -7.17
CA GLN A 73 7.69 2.59 -7.93
C GLN A 73 6.61 2.23 -8.95
N ALA A 74 5.32 2.39 -8.64
CA ALA A 74 4.25 2.14 -9.60
C ALA A 74 4.35 3.08 -10.82
N ALA A 75 4.72 4.34 -10.62
CA ALA A 75 5.00 5.27 -11.71
C ALA A 75 6.20 4.83 -12.55
N GLN A 76 7.27 4.35 -11.91
CA GLN A 76 8.42 3.79 -12.62
C GLN A 76 8.04 2.57 -13.48
N GLU A 77 7.21 1.66 -12.96
CA GLU A 77 6.72 0.50 -13.72
C GLU A 77 5.84 0.91 -14.92
N ARG A 78 5.09 2.01 -14.82
CA ARG A 78 4.37 2.57 -15.97
C ARG A 78 5.32 3.09 -17.03
N TRP A 79 6.38 3.81 -16.66
CA TRP A 79 7.38 4.27 -17.62
C TRP A 79 8.12 3.12 -18.30
N VAL A 80 8.43 2.06 -17.57
CA VAL A 80 9.01 0.82 -18.16
C VAL A 80 8.04 0.23 -19.18
N TRP A 81 6.76 0.09 -18.81
CA TRP A 81 5.74 -0.40 -19.72
C TRP A 81 5.61 0.46 -20.98
N GLU A 82 5.53 1.79 -20.82
CA GLU A 82 5.45 2.76 -21.92
C GLU A 82 6.68 2.68 -22.85
N ALA A 83 7.89 2.53 -22.30
CA ALA A 83 9.10 2.38 -23.08
C ALA A 83 9.10 1.09 -23.92
N ASP A 84 8.61 -0.02 -23.34
CA ASP A 84 8.54 -1.32 -24.03
C ASP A 84 7.41 -1.36 -25.08
N HIS A 85 6.31 -0.63 -24.86
CA HIS A 85 5.09 -0.73 -25.68
C HIS A 85 4.89 0.42 -26.68
N ASN A 86 5.67 1.51 -26.59
CA ASN A 86 5.72 2.56 -27.63
C ASN A 86 6.21 2.05 -29.00
N ALA A 87 6.64 0.79 -29.11
CA ALA A 87 7.11 0.18 -30.35
C ALA A 87 6.01 -0.53 -31.17
N SER A 88 4.78 -0.74 -30.65
CA SER A 88 3.76 -1.52 -31.37
C SER A 88 2.33 -1.10 -31.03
N ALA A 89 1.82 -0.14 -31.80
CA ALA A 89 0.46 0.41 -31.70
C ALA A 89 -0.70 -0.58 -32.04
N VAL A 90 -0.40 -1.86 -32.31
CA VAL A 90 -1.39 -2.83 -32.84
C VAL A 90 -1.93 -3.77 -31.75
N GLU A 91 -1.19 -4.05 -30.67
CA GLU A 91 -1.63 -4.94 -29.57
C GLU A 91 -2.15 -4.19 -28.33
N GLU A 92 -2.12 -2.86 -28.35
CA GLU A 92 -2.41 -2.01 -27.17
C GLU A 92 -3.88 -2.06 -26.71
N ALA A 93 -4.78 -2.58 -27.55
CA ALA A 93 -6.20 -2.73 -27.24
C ALA A 93 -6.53 -3.97 -26.39
N GLU A 94 -5.64 -4.97 -26.31
CA GLU A 94 -5.96 -6.27 -25.68
C GLU A 94 -5.56 -6.38 -24.21
N ARG A 95 -4.73 -5.46 -23.69
CA ARG A 95 -4.32 -5.48 -22.28
C ARG A 95 -5.14 -4.47 -21.46
N PRO A 96 -5.91 -4.89 -20.44
CA PRO A 96 -6.73 -3.98 -19.64
C PRO A 96 -5.92 -3.01 -18.75
N TRP A 97 -4.60 -3.19 -18.67
CA TRP A 97 -3.71 -2.47 -17.77
C TRP A 97 -2.46 -1.94 -18.49
N ARG A 98 -2.20 -0.64 -18.33
CA ARG A 98 -1.06 0.09 -18.91
C ARG A 98 0.13 0.16 -17.93
N THR A 99 0.60 -1.00 -17.49
CA THR A 99 1.72 -1.14 -16.54
C THR A 99 2.23 -2.58 -16.56
N THR A 100 3.45 -2.81 -16.04
CA THR A 100 3.97 -4.18 -15.80
C THR A 100 3.14 -4.95 -14.75
N GLU A 101 3.30 -6.27 -14.68
CA GLU A 101 2.70 -7.10 -13.62
C GLU A 101 3.09 -6.63 -12.21
N ARG A 102 4.36 -6.26 -12.03
CA ARG A 102 4.85 -5.67 -10.79
C ARG A 102 4.14 -4.35 -10.49
N GLY A 103 3.92 -3.50 -11.50
CA GLY A 103 3.18 -2.26 -11.35
C GLY A 103 1.72 -2.46 -10.96
N MET A 104 1.05 -3.51 -11.46
CA MET A 104 -0.29 -3.88 -11.01
C MET A 104 -0.30 -4.27 -9.53
N ALA A 105 0.65 -5.09 -9.11
CA ALA A 105 0.77 -5.51 -7.71
C ALA A 105 1.03 -4.30 -6.79
N LEU A 106 1.87 -3.36 -7.22
CA LEU A 106 2.09 -2.08 -6.51
C LEU A 106 0.80 -1.24 -6.43
N CYS A 107 0.00 -1.17 -7.49
CA CYS A 107 -1.30 -0.47 -7.46
C CYS A 107 -2.28 -1.13 -6.46
N ALA A 108 -2.29 -2.46 -6.37
CA ALA A 108 -3.10 -3.17 -5.39
C ALA A 108 -2.65 -2.89 -3.94
N ILE A 109 -1.33 -2.87 -3.69
CA ILE A 109 -0.78 -2.49 -2.38
C ILE A 109 -1.14 -1.05 -2.03
N ALA A 110 -1.04 -0.11 -2.99
CA ALA A 110 -1.40 1.29 -2.77
C ALA A 110 -2.87 1.42 -2.31
N ARG A 111 -3.79 0.68 -2.94
CA ARG A 111 -5.20 0.65 -2.53
C ARG A 111 -5.40 0.14 -1.11
N LEU A 112 -4.70 -0.93 -0.72
CA LEU A 112 -4.74 -1.44 0.67
C LEU A 112 -4.24 -0.39 1.67
N LEU A 113 -3.16 0.32 1.33
CA LEU A 113 -2.61 1.40 2.17
C LEU A 113 -3.57 2.59 2.26
N GLU A 114 -4.21 2.98 1.15
CA GLU A 114 -5.23 4.04 1.12
C GLU A 114 -6.46 3.68 1.97
N THR A 115 -6.96 2.45 1.86
CA THR A 115 -8.05 1.94 2.71
C THR A 115 -7.67 1.98 4.18
N ALA A 116 -6.45 1.54 4.51
CA ALA A 116 -5.95 1.57 5.88
C ALA A 116 -5.85 3.00 6.43
N ILE A 117 -5.30 3.94 5.65
CA ILE A 117 -5.16 5.36 6.02
C ILE A 117 -6.54 5.97 6.27
N ALA A 118 -7.47 5.82 5.33
CA ALA A 118 -8.79 6.42 5.43
C ALA A 118 -9.55 5.93 6.67
N GLY A 119 -9.51 4.62 6.96
CA GLY A 119 -10.18 4.06 8.14
C GLY A 119 -9.53 4.50 9.46
N MET A 120 -8.19 4.58 9.53
CA MET A 120 -7.50 5.06 10.73
C MET A 120 -7.68 6.57 10.97
N GLU A 121 -7.74 7.40 9.92
CA GLU A 121 -8.01 8.84 10.04
C GLU A 121 -9.43 9.14 10.54
N VAL A 122 -10.41 8.31 10.16
CA VAL A 122 -11.75 8.37 10.73
C VAL A 122 -11.70 8.03 12.22
N ALA A 123 -10.97 6.97 12.61
CA ALA A 123 -10.81 6.56 14.00
C ALA A 123 -10.16 7.64 14.88
N GLU A 124 -9.09 8.29 14.40
CA GLU A 124 -8.40 9.36 15.13
C GLU A 124 -9.30 10.58 15.37
N ARG A 125 -10.13 10.96 14.39
CA ARG A 125 -11.07 12.09 14.53
C ARG A 125 -12.17 11.81 15.56
N LEU A 126 -12.62 10.57 15.67
CA LEU A 126 -13.66 10.16 16.61
C LEU A 126 -13.14 9.96 18.05
N SER A 127 -11.82 9.88 18.23
CA SER A 127 -11.18 9.68 19.54
C SER A 127 -10.74 10.98 20.22
N ARG A 128 -11.00 12.13 19.60
CA ARG A 128 -10.74 13.49 20.12
C ARG A 128 -12.03 14.12 20.60
#